data_AF-A0A956CXH1-F1
#
_entry.id   AF-A0A956CXH1-F1
#
_cell.length_a   1.000
_cell.length_b   1.000
_cell.length_c   1.000
_cell.angle_alpha   90.00
_cell.angle_beta   90.00
_cell.angle_gamma   90.00
#
_symmetry.space_group_name_H-M   'P 1'
#
loop_
_entity.id
_entity.type
_entity.pdbx_description
1 polymer ?
#
loop_
_entity_poly.entity_id
_entity_poly.type
_entity_poly.pdbx_seq_one_letter_code
_entity_poly.pdbx_strand_id
1 'polypeptide(L)'
;MLSRTTYVAVLVLALAGCDDGRMTSSDGSVMMGTDAGPMMGTDGGTMMGTDAGPPPPMSALVDPGCTDGMFSEALPDPNADLSGVESGFSGMTSRQFIEAALGVRYTTGQELVANGTHPSIGDCVDTFLRDPSSPASIYDELNTIVHECGHFYDLRLGSGATSVYIINDSPLRLTCSGGDTTSRGGNTFERSRIRGDAYQSMKPDDFYADVYLDGDPDNATFEGGDQGFNALFEETVQYVNSLATSYAFTNELNTGGASSQRDGILTFLWYVERYLRMARLDYPTAYAHLLNGDGGCWRDAILTVWGRAWLYLEVTRGMRHLGLDDAQLEGLVMDTELLSEIQRLRDAAGCPAP
;
A
#
# COMPACT_ATOMS: atom_id res chain seq x y z
N MET A 1 -20.25 20.46 -9.62
CA MET A 1 -20.87 19.13 -9.77
C MET A 1 -19.99 18.33 -10.72
N LEU A 2 -19.02 17.57 -10.18
CA LEU A 2 -18.19 16.67 -10.98
C LEU A 2 -19.05 15.47 -11.42
N SER A 3 -18.97 15.11 -12.70
CA SER A 3 -19.84 14.13 -13.37
C SER A 3 -19.55 12.69 -12.92
N ARG A 4 -20.59 11.86 -12.86
CA ARG A 4 -20.54 10.39 -12.61
C ARG A 4 -19.50 9.65 -13.45
N THR A 5 -19.06 10.20 -14.58
CA THR A 5 -18.07 9.61 -15.50
C THR A 5 -16.68 9.46 -14.88
N THR A 6 -16.30 10.34 -13.95
CA THR A 6 -14.95 10.34 -13.33
C THR A 6 -14.75 9.18 -12.35
N TYR A 7 -15.81 8.76 -11.65
CA TYR A 7 -15.74 7.65 -10.67
C TYR A 7 -15.68 6.27 -11.33
N VAL A 8 -16.23 6.12 -12.53
CA VAL A 8 -16.21 4.84 -13.27
C VAL A 8 -14.81 4.54 -13.83
N ALA A 9 -14.03 5.57 -14.17
CA ALA A 9 -12.68 5.38 -14.70
C ALA A 9 -11.65 4.95 -13.63
N VAL A 10 -11.79 5.43 -12.38
CA VAL A 10 -10.99 4.95 -11.22
C VAL A 10 -11.12 3.43 -11.07
N LEU A 11 -12.34 2.91 -11.25
CA LEU A 11 -12.64 1.48 -11.09
C LEU A 11 -12.10 0.61 -12.22
N VAL A 12 -12.07 1.13 -13.46
CA VAL A 12 -11.60 0.36 -14.63
C VAL A 12 -10.09 0.11 -14.58
N LEU A 13 -9.33 0.98 -13.92
CA LEU A 13 -7.88 0.82 -13.73
C LEU A 13 -7.55 -0.13 -12.59
N ALA A 14 -8.27 -0.06 -11.46
CA ALA A 14 -8.16 -1.04 -10.37
C ALA A 14 -8.47 -2.48 -10.87
N LEU A 15 -9.49 -2.63 -11.72
CA LEU A 15 -9.84 -3.92 -12.33
C LEU A 15 -8.80 -4.46 -13.33
N ALA A 16 -7.95 -3.61 -13.91
CA ALA A 16 -6.91 -4.02 -14.87
C ALA A 16 -5.52 -4.13 -14.25
N GLY A 17 -5.24 -3.42 -13.16
CA GLY A 17 -3.95 -3.38 -12.47
C GLY A 17 -3.71 -4.50 -11.47
N CYS A 18 -4.77 -5.07 -10.90
CA CYS A 18 -4.65 -6.05 -9.81
C CYS A 18 -4.66 -7.51 -10.27
N ASP A 19 -4.36 -7.78 -11.55
CA ASP A 19 -4.03 -9.12 -12.05
C ASP A 19 -2.51 -9.34 -11.98
N ASP A 20 -1.95 -9.20 -10.77
CA ASP A 20 -0.56 -9.53 -10.49
C ASP A 20 -0.36 -11.04 -10.68
N GLY A 21 0.27 -11.38 -11.81
CA GLY A 21 0.24 -12.70 -12.42
C GLY A 21 0.80 -13.81 -11.54
N ARG A 22 -0.01 -14.83 -11.28
CA ARG A 22 0.47 -16.20 -11.03
C ARG A 22 1.20 -16.71 -12.29
N MET A 23 2.50 -16.40 -12.42
CA MET A 23 3.36 -17.15 -13.33
C MET A 23 3.69 -18.49 -12.67
N THR A 24 2.93 -19.52 -13.03
CA THR A 24 3.20 -20.89 -12.58
C THR A 24 4.42 -21.44 -13.30
N SER A 25 5.56 -21.51 -12.59
CA SER A 25 6.67 -22.36 -13.01
C SER A 25 6.31 -23.81 -12.67
N SER A 26 5.98 -24.58 -13.70
CA SER A 26 5.87 -26.03 -13.63
C SER A 26 7.27 -26.63 -13.54
N ASP A 27 7.65 -27.16 -12.37
CA ASP A 27 8.40 -28.42 -12.25
C ASP A 27 8.51 -28.85 -10.78
N GLY A 28 8.21 -30.12 -10.54
CA GLY A 28 7.90 -30.65 -9.21
C GLY A 28 9.06 -31.24 -8.43
N SER A 29 8.81 -31.54 -7.15
CA SER A 29 9.01 -32.88 -6.56
C SER A 29 8.64 -32.89 -5.09
N VAL A 30 7.92 -33.95 -4.74
CA VAL A 30 7.42 -34.31 -3.41
C VAL A 30 8.58 -34.78 -2.53
N MET A 31 8.62 -34.34 -1.26
CA MET A 31 9.32 -35.06 -0.19
C MET A 31 8.44 -35.15 1.05
N MET A 32 7.93 -36.36 1.30
CA MET A 32 7.32 -36.77 2.56
C MET A 32 8.41 -36.92 3.65
N GLY A 33 8.09 -36.50 4.87
CA GLY A 33 8.80 -36.89 6.08
C GLY A 33 7.83 -36.93 7.26
N THR A 34 7.51 -38.12 7.74
CA THR A 34 6.65 -38.41 8.90
C THR A 34 7.47 -38.57 10.19
N ASP A 35 6.79 -38.32 11.31
CA ASP A 35 6.85 -38.98 12.63
C ASP A 35 7.19 -38.14 13.88
N ALA A 36 6.11 -37.94 14.67
CA ALA A 36 5.92 -38.27 16.09
C ALA A 36 7.01 -37.87 17.11
N GLY A 37 6.66 -37.06 18.11
CA GLY A 37 6.06 -37.59 19.34
C GLY A 37 6.16 -36.62 20.53
N PRO A 38 5.48 -36.91 21.65
CA PRO A 38 4.81 -35.94 22.54
C PRO A 38 5.67 -35.54 23.76
N MET A 39 5.24 -34.54 24.55
CA MET A 39 5.36 -34.51 26.02
C MET A 39 4.47 -33.43 26.68
N MET A 40 3.78 -33.84 27.75
CA MET A 40 3.01 -33.02 28.69
C MET A 40 3.91 -32.19 29.62
N GLY A 41 3.37 -31.11 30.21
CA GLY A 41 3.97 -30.43 31.36
C GLY A 41 3.16 -29.23 31.88
N THR A 42 2.35 -29.49 32.89
CA THR A 42 1.49 -28.62 33.74
C THR A 42 2.07 -27.30 34.31
N ASP A 43 1.17 -26.31 34.37
CA ASP A 43 0.87 -25.29 35.41
C ASP A 43 1.96 -24.48 36.13
N GLY A 44 1.76 -23.15 36.08
CA GLY A 44 1.93 -22.26 37.23
C GLY A 44 2.74 -20.98 36.98
N GLY A 45 2.07 -19.82 37.04
CA GLY A 45 2.73 -18.58 37.46
C GLY A 45 2.41 -17.32 36.65
N THR A 46 1.74 -16.38 37.33
CA THR A 46 1.93 -14.92 37.22
C THR A 46 1.75 -14.26 35.84
N MET A 47 0.62 -13.55 35.72
CA MET A 47 0.42 -12.45 34.76
C MET A 47 1.46 -11.34 35.03
N MET A 48 2.61 -11.40 34.37
CA MET A 48 3.47 -10.26 34.10
C MET A 48 3.44 -10.03 32.59
N GLY A 49 3.20 -8.78 32.19
CA GLY A 49 3.03 -8.38 30.80
C GLY A 49 4.14 -8.95 29.92
N THR A 50 3.72 -9.71 28.91
CA THR A 50 4.61 -10.29 27.91
C THR A 50 5.21 -9.18 27.07
N ASP A 51 6.53 -9.03 27.22
CA ASP A 51 7.50 -8.67 26.19
C ASP A 51 6.91 -8.03 24.93
N ALA A 52 6.92 -6.70 24.88
CA ALA A 52 7.05 -6.05 23.59
C ALA A 52 8.36 -6.59 22.99
N GLY A 53 8.26 -7.33 21.89
CA GLY A 53 9.41 -7.85 21.18
C GLY A 53 10.43 -6.74 20.86
N PRO A 54 11.62 -7.09 20.35
CA PRO A 54 12.57 -6.07 19.92
C PRO A 54 11.87 -5.06 18.99
N PRO A 55 12.16 -3.76 19.13
CA PRO A 55 11.54 -2.75 18.28
C PRO A 55 11.82 -3.11 16.80
N PRO A 56 10.87 -2.81 15.91
CA PRO A 56 11.06 -3.10 14.49
C PRO A 56 12.35 -2.44 13.97
N PRO A 57 13.02 -3.06 12.98
CA PRO A 57 14.18 -2.48 12.36
C PRO A 57 13.84 -1.09 11.80
N MET A 58 14.62 -0.07 12.18
CA MET A 58 14.50 1.27 11.60
C MET A 58 15.35 1.36 10.34
N SER A 59 14.76 1.84 9.25
CA SER A 59 15.48 2.09 8.00
C SER A 59 16.44 3.26 8.15
N ALA A 60 17.56 3.23 7.42
CA ALA A 60 18.43 4.40 7.25
C ALA A 60 17.77 5.50 6.40
N LEU A 61 16.63 5.21 5.77
CA LEU A 61 15.91 6.12 4.87
C LEU A 61 14.80 6.90 5.58
N VAL A 62 14.64 6.75 6.90
CA VAL A 62 13.79 7.60 7.74
C VAL A 62 14.65 8.41 8.70
N ASP A 63 14.15 9.57 9.13
CA ASP A 63 14.80 10.40 10.14
C ASP A 63 14.07 10.25 11.49
N PRO A 64 14.69 9.65 12.53
CA PRO A 64 14.07 9.46 13.84
C PRO A 64 13.58 10.76 14.52
N GLY A 65 14.14 11.91 14.13
CA GLY A 65 13.73 13.23 14.60
C GLY A 65 12.60 13.88 13.80
N CYS A 66 12.09 13.20 12.76
CA CYS A 66 11.13 13.73 11.80
C CYS A 66 9.86 12.86 11.70
N THR A 67 8.82 13.38 11.06
CA THR A 67 7.50 12.74 10.94
C THR A 67 7.57 11.30 10.41
N ASP A 68 8.50 11.01 9.49
CA ASP A 68 8.68 9.69 8.91
C ASP A 68 9.33 8.69 9.88
N GLY A 69 10.35 9.08 10.64
CA GLY A 69 10.95 8.21 11.66
C GLY A 69 10.20 8.16 12.99
N MET A 70 9.30 9.13 13.24
CA MET A 70 8.38 9.11 14.39
C MET A 70 7.14 8.24 14.15
N PHE A 71 6.85 7.88 12.90
CA PHE A 71 5.75 6.97 12.60
C PHE A 71 6.02 5.59 13.23
N SER A 72 5.00 5.04 13.89
CA SER A 72 5.02 3.67 14.39
C SER A 72 3.62 3.08 14.39
N GLU A 73 3.56 1.78 14.22
CA GLU A 73 2.34 0.99 14.44
C GLU A 73 2.70 -0.41 14.94
N ALA A 74 1.72 -1.09 15.52
CA ALA A 74 1.90 -2.49 15.87
C ALA A 74 2.05 -3.32 14.58
N LEU A 75 3.16 -4.04 14.48
CA LEU A 75 3.36 -4.94 13.34
C LEU A 75 2.36 -6.11 13.40
N PRO A 76 1.88 -6.59 12.24
CA PRO A 76 1.16 -7.86 12.14
C PRO A 76 1.91 -9.02 12.80
N ASP A 77 1.18 -9.98 13.37
CA ASP A 77 1.75 -11.24 13.85
C ASP A 77 1.48 -12.37 12.84
N PRO A 78 2.47 -12.72 11.99
CA PRO A 78 2.31 -13.79 11.00
C PRO A 78 2.17 -15.20 11.61
N ASN A 79 2.42 -15.35 12.91
CA ASN A 79 2.34 -16.64 13.60
C ASN A 79 1.09 -16.77 14.49
N ALA A 80 0.25 -15.74 14.57
CA ALA A 80 -0.99 -15.82 15.33
C ALA A 80 -1.90 -16.91 14.74
N ASP A 81 -2.48 -17.73 15.62
CA ASP A 81 -3.19 -18.96 15.25
C ASP A 81 -4.53 -18.66 14.55
N LEU A 82 -4.68 -19.17 13.31
CA LEU A 82 -5.88 -19.04 12.49
C LEU A 82 -6.80 -20.25 12.56
N SER A 83 -6.41 -21.34 13.24
CA SER A 83 -7.15 -22.61 13.24
C SER A 83 -8.61 -22.46 13.69
N GLY A 84 -8.87 -21.57 14.65
CA GLY A 84 -10.23 -21.23 15.08
C GLY A 84 -11.07 -20.59 13.97
N VAL A 85 -10.48 -19.68 13.19
CA VAL A 85 -11.14 -19.01 12.06
C VAL A 85 -11.38 -20.01 10.93
N GLU A 86 -10.38 -20.80 10.58
CA GLU A 86 -10.44 -21.84 9.53
C GLU A 86 -11.51 -22.90 9.82
N SER A 87 -11.63 -23.35 11.08
CA SER A 87 -12.65 -24.31 11.47
C SER A 87 -14.08 -23.79 11.26
N GLY A 88 -14.26 -22.47 11.26
CA GLY A 88 -15.54 -21.80 11.04
C GLY A 88 -15.87 -21.52 9.57
N PHE A 89 -14.93 -21.75 8.64
CA PHE A 89 -15.02 -21.33 7.24
C PHE A 89 -16.37 -21.70 6.57
N SER A 90 -16.81 -22.96 6.70
CA SER A 90 -18.06 -23.43 6.07
C SER A 90 -19.34 -22.78 6.62
N GLY A 91 -19.27 -22.11 7.77
CA GLY A 91 -20.39 -21.43 8.41
C GLY A 91 -20.38 -19.90 8.26
N MET A 92 -19.35 -19.34 7.61
CA MET A 92 -19.17 -17.90 7.43
C MET A 92 -19.43 -17.51 5.96
N THR A 93 -19.84 -16.27 5.73
CA THR A 93 -19.65 -15.65 4.41
C THR A 93 -18.16 -15.36 4.18
N SER A 94 -17.74 -15.22 2.93
CA SER A 94 -16.34 -14.90 2.62
C SER A 94 -15.87 -13.61 3.33
N ARG A 95 -16.73 -12.59 3.35
CA ARG A 95 -16.48 -11.34 4.10
C ARG A 95 -16.26 -11.58 5.59
N GLN A 96 -17.14 -12.36 6.24
CA GLN A 96 -17.00 -12.68 7.67
C GLN A 96 -15.70 -13.44 7.95
N PHE A 97 -15.32 -14.36 7.07
CA PHE A 97 -14.07 -15.09 7.18
C PHE A 97 -12.85 -14.17 7.03
N ILE A 98 -12.84 -13.30 6.01
CA ILE A 98 -11.77 -12.33 5.76
C ILE A 98 -11.60 -11.39 6.96
N GLU A 99 -12.70 -10.80 7.45
CA GLU A 99 -12.68 -9.89 8.60
C GLU A 99 -12.22 -10.61 9.88
N ALA A 100 -12.59 -11.87 10.09
CA ALA A 100 -12.14 -12.66 11.23
C ALA A 100 -10.64 -12.98 11.14
N ALA A 101 -10.14 -13.39 9.98
CA ALA A 101 -8.73 -13.69 9.77
C ALA A 101 -7.85 -12.44 9.92
N LEU A 102 -8.25 -11.33 9.31
CA LEU A 102 -7.56 -10.03 9.46
C LEU A 102 -7.63 -9.55 10.90
N GLY A 103 -8.74 -9.76 11.61
CA GLY A 103 -8.82 -9.41 13.04
C GLY A 103 -7.82 -10.15 13.93
N VAL A 104 -7.33 -11.31 13.50
CA VAL A 104 -6.28 -12.06 14.21
C VAL A 104 -4.88 -11.52 13.88
N ARG A 105 -4.59 -11.25 12.59
CA ARG A 105 -3.22 -10.97 12.16
C ARG A 105 -2.92 -9.52 11.76
N TYR A 106 -3.91 -8.77 11.29
CA TYR A 106 -3.75 -7.41 10.78
C TYR A 106 -5.04 -6.58 10.90
N THR A 107 -5.24 -5.97 12.06
CA THR A 107 -6.44 -5.21 12.42
C THR A 107 -6.67 -3.96 11.57
N THR A 108 -5.61 -3.32 11.05
CA THR A 108 -5.77 -2.27 10.03
C THR A 108 -6.41 -2.83 8.76
N GLY A 109 -5.96 -3.98 8.25
CA GLY A 109 -6.60 -4.63 7.12
C GLY A 109 -8.06 -4.99 7.40
N GLN A 110 -8.37 -5.43 8.62
CA GLN A 110 -9.76 -5.68 9.05
C GLN A 110 -10.61 -4.41 8.95
N GLU A 111 -10.13 -3.28 9.47
CA GLU A 111 -10.84 -1.99 9.40
C GLU A 111 -11.10 -1.58 7.94
N LEU A 112 -10.11 -1.74 7.06
CA LEU A 112 -10.25 -1.43 5.63
C LEU A 112 -11.33 -2.31 4.98
N VAL A 113 -11.30 -3.62 5.21
CA VAL A 113 -12.30 -4.54 4.64
C VAL A 113 -13.69 -4.24 5.19
N ALA A 114 -13.84 -4.09 6.51
CA ALA A 114 -15.14 -3.81 7.15
C ALA A 114 -15.80 -2.53 6.61
N ASN A 115 -14.99 -1.60 6.11
CA ASN A 115 -15.42 -0.30 5.62
C ASN A 115 -15.33 -0.13 4.10
N GLY A 116 -14.88 -1.16 3.37
CA GLY A 116 -14.69 -1.17 1.92
C GLY A 116 -15.99 -1.29 1.14
N THR A 117 -16.98 -0.46 1.46
CA THR A 117 -18.24 -0.35 0.72
C THR A 117 -18.41 1.08 0.25
N HIS A 118 -18.91 1.29 -0.97
CA HIS A 118 -19.18 2.61 -1.52
C HIS A 118 -20.56 2.66 -2.19
N PRO A 119 -21.43 3.65 -1.89
CA PRO A 119 -22.83 3.67 -2.33
C PRO A 119 -23.05 3.60 -3.85
N SER A 120 -22.08 4.05 -4.64
CA SER A 120 -22.18 4.06 -6.11
C SER A 120 -21.40 2.95 -6.81
N ILE A 121 -20.56 2.22 -6.07
CA ILE A 121 -19.66 1.20 -6.64
C ILE A 121 -20.09 -0.19 -6.17
N GLY A 122 -20.37 -0.35 -4.88
CA GLY A 122 -20.74 -1.63 -4.28
C GLY A 122 -19.81 -2.01 -3.13
N ASP A 123 -19.58 -3.30 -2.99
CA ASP A 123 -18.75 -3.92 -1.96
C ASP A 123 -17.43 -4.41 -2.58
N CYS A 124 -16.29 -4.05 -1.98
CA CYS A 124 -14.97 -4.42 -2.48
C CYS A 124 -14.74 -5.94 -2.50
N VAL A 125 -15.16 -6.66 -1.45
CA VAL A 125 -14.96 -8.11 -1.34
C VAL A 125 -15.76 -8.81 -2.43
N ASP A 126 -17.02 -8.41 -2.63
CA ASP A 126 -17.87 -8.97 -3.70
C ASP A 126 -17.31 -8.67 -5.11
N THR A 127 -16.54 -7.59 -5.26
CA THR A 127 -15.97 -7.16 -6.55
C THR A 127 -14.66 -7.88 -6.87
N PHE A 128 -13.79 -8.07 -5.87
CA PHE A 128 -12.40 -8.47 -6.09
C PHE A 128 -12.04 -9.87 -5.60
N LEU A 129 -12.85 -10.50 -4.74
CA LEU A 129 -12.63 -11.89 -4.37
C LEU A 129 -13.05 -12.81 -5.54
N ARG A 130 -12.09 -13.54 -6.09
CA ARG A 130 -12.27 -14.42 -7.26
C ARG A 130 -12.51 -15.86 -6.84
N ASP A 131 -11.71 -16.38 -5.88
CA ASP A 131 -11.82 -17.76 -5.42
C ASP A 131 -12.16 -17.88 -3.92
N PRO A 132 -13.46 -17.95 -3.56
CA PRO A 132 -13.89 -18.18 -2.18
C PRO A 132 -13.95 -19.69 -1.82
N SER A 133 -13.31 -20.59 -2.58
CA SER A 133 -13.53 -22.04 -2.40
C SER A 133 -12.87 -22.65 -1.15
N SER A 134 -11.84 -21.99 -0.60
CA SER A 134 -11.11 -22.48 0.58
C SER A 134 -10.47 -21.33 1.37
N PRO A 135 -10.12 -21.54 2.67
CA PRO A 135 -9.31 -20.60 3.44
C PRO A 135 -8.04 -20.15 2.70
N ALA A 136 -7.32 -21.13 2.16
CA ALA A 136 -6.04 -20.88 1.51
C ALA A 136 -6.19 -20.12 0.18
N SER A 137 -7.27 -20.37 -0.58
CA SER A 137 -7.61 -19.56 -1.76
C SER A 137 -7.88 -18.10 -1.38
N ILE A 138 -8.58 -17.86 -0.27
CA ILE A 138 -8.83 -16.49 0.22
C ILE A 138 -7.53 -15.83 0.68
N TYR A 139 -6.66 -16.54 1.40
CA TYR A 139 -5.40 -15.99 1.87
C TYR A 139 -4.48 -15.54 0.74
N ASP A 140 -4.47 -16.26 -0.39
CA ASP A 140 -3.72 -15.86 -1.58
C ASP A 140 -4.21 -14.54 -2.20
N GLU A 141 -5.48 -14.15 -1.98
CA GLU A 141 -6.10 -12.94 -2.53
C GLU A 141 -6.23 -11.80 -1.50
N LEU A 142 -5.89 -12.04 -0.22
CA LEU A 142 -6.11 -11.07 0.85
C LEU A 142 -5.38 -9.74 0.61
N ASN A 143 -4.18 -9.76 0.04
CA ASN A 143 -3.45 -8.52 -0.25
C ASN A 143 -4.25 -7.62 -1.22
N THR A 144 -4.79 -8.18 -2.30
CA THR A 144 -5.59 -7.47 -3.29
C THR A 144 -6.90 -7.01 -2.67
N ILE A 145 -7.55 -7.86 -1.87
CA ILE A 145 -8.80 -7.48 -1.21
C ILE A 145 -8.58 -6.30 -0.26
N VAL A 146 -7.53 -6.33 0.57
CA VAL A 146 -7.23 -5.22 1.48
C VAL A 146 -6.87 -3.94 0.72
N HIS A 147 -6.08 -4.05 -0.36
CA HIS A 147 -5.76 -2.95 -1.26
C HIS A 147 -7.02 -2.27 -1.80
N GLU A 148 -7.90 -3.06 -2.39
CA GLU A 148 -9.12 -2.57 -3.06
C GLU A 148 -10.17 -2.05 -2.09
N CYS A 149 -10.33 -2.71 -0.94
CA CYS A 149 -11.18 -2.21 0.13
C CYS A 149 -10.67 -0.88 0.68
N GLY A 150 -9.35 -0.66 0.68
CA GLY A 150 -8.74 0.62 1.02
C GLY A 150 -9.19 1.75 0.09
N HIS A 151 -9.13 1.54 -1.23
CA HIS A 151 -9.67 2.48 -2.23
C HIS A 151 -11.14 2.82 -1.96
N PHE A 152 -11.98 1.79 -1.73
CA PHE A 152 -13.41 2.00 -1.49
C PHE A 152 -13.65 2.83 -0.23
N TYR A 153 -12.87 2.59 0.82
CA TYR A 153 -13.01 3.31 2.07
C TYR A 153 -12.55 4.77 1.92
N ASP A 154 -11.38 4.99 1.33
CA ASP A 154 -10.83 6.32 1.07
C ASP A 154 -11.77 7.16 0.20
N LEU A 155 -12.31 6.59 -0.89
CA LEU A 155 -13.30 7.23 -1.75
C LEU A 155 -14.61 7.56 -1.03
N ARG A 156 -15.08 6.68 -0.14
CA ARG A 156 -16.31 6.93 0.64
C ARG A 156 -16.15 8.10 1.61
N LEU A 157 -14.97 8.26 2.18
CA LEU A 157 -14.68 9.33 3.15
C LEU A 157 -14.28 10.63 2.47
N GLY A 158 -13.63 10.56 1.32
CA GLY A 158 -13.28 11.70 0.49
C GLY A 158 -14.51 12.45 -0.01
N SER A 159 -14.36 13.76 -0.22
CA SER A 159 -15.43 14.55 -0.82
C SER A 159 -14.91 15.82 -1.49
N GLY A 160 -15.44 16.14 -2.67
CA GLY A 160 -15.05 17.34 -3.40
C GLY A 160 -13.56 17.35 -3.72
N ALA A 161 -12.84 18.34 -3.18
CA ALA A 161 -11.39 18.48 -3.33
C ALA A 161 -10.59 17.79 -2.22
N THR A 162 -11.26 17.18 -1.24
CA THR A 162 -10.64 16.57 -0.06
C THR A 162 -10.48 15.07 -0.27
N SER A 163 -9.24 14.60 -0.14
CA SER A 163 -8.89 13.18 -0.12
C SER A 163 -8.65 12.74 1.32
N VAL A 164 -9.08 11.51 1.63
CA VAL A 164 -8.91 10.89 2.94
C VAL A 164 -8.14 9.60 2.74
N TYR A 165 -7.16 9.32 3.61
CA TYR A 165 -6.37 8.10 3.60
C TYR A 165 -6.36 7.48 4.99
N ILE A 166 -6.76 6.21 5.07
CA ILE A 166 -6.67 5.43 6.31
C ILE A 166 -5.28 4.82 6.42
N ILE A 167 -4.52 5.23 7.44
CA ILE A 167 -3.13 4.79 7.61
C ILE A 167 -3.05 3.61 8.57
N ASN A 168 -3.76 3.66 9.70
CA ASN A 168 -3.87 2.53 10.62
C ASN A 168 -5.20 2.52 11.36
N ASP A 169 -5.48 1.42 12.05
CA ASP A 169 -6.66 1.22 12.91
C ASP A 169 -6.64 2.06 14.21
N SER A 170 -5.54 2.77 14.46
CA SER A 170 -5.24 3.43 15.72
C SER A 170 -5.15 4.95 15.57
N PRO A 171 -6.30 5.61 15.46
CA PRO A 171 -7.02 6.00 14.25
C PRO A 171 -6.26 7.06 13.43
N LEU A 172 -5.06 6.76 12.92
CA LEU A 172 -4.36 7.71 12.07
C LEU A 172 -5.04 7.78 10.71
N ARG A 173 -5.63 8.95 10.44
CA ARG A 173 -6.28 9.29 9.18
C ARG A 173 -5.68 10.59 8.66
N LEU A 174 -5.29 10.59 7.40
CA LEU A 174 -4.80 11.79 6.71
C LEU A 174 -5.95 12.37 5.91
N THR A 175 -6.13 13.69 5.94
CA THR A 175 -7.21 14.37 5.23
C THR A 175 -6.65 15.63 4.60
N CYS A 176 -6.29 15.53 3.32
CA CYS A 176 -5.63 16.61 2.59
C CYS A 176 -6.49 17.07 1.42
N SER A 177 -6.50 18.38 1.18
CA SER A 177 -7.31 19.01 0.14
C SER A 177 -6.47 19.47 -1.04
N GLY A 178 -7.08 19.50 -2.22
CA GLY A 178 -6.49 20.08 -3.42
C GLY A 178 -5.41 19.23 -4.10
N GLY A 179 -5.34 17.93 -3.80
CA GLY A 179 -4.32 17.05 -4.38
C GLY A 179 -4.59 16.63 -5.82
N ASP A 180 -5.78 16.85 -6.37
CA ASP A 180 -6.09 16.56 -7.79
C ASP A 180 -5.53 17.64 -8.73
N THR A 181 -5.66 17.44 -10.03
CA THR A 181 -5.13 18.36 -11.03
C THR A 181 -5.88 19.67 -11.06
N THR A 182 -5.23 20.73 -11.53
CA THR A 182 -5.88 22.05 -11.69
C THR A 182 -7.12 22.00 -12.59
N SER A 183 -7.12 21.18 -13.63
CA SER A 183 -8.27 20.97 -14.53
C SER A 183 -9.44 20.23 -13.84
N ARG A 184 -9.17 19.53 -12.74
CA ARG A 184 -10.13 18.76 -11.94
C ARG A 184 -10.46 19.41 -10.60
N GLY A 185 -10.06 20.67 -10.41
CA GLY A 185 -10.39 21.46 -9.22
C GLY A 185 -9.44 21.29 -8.04
N GLY A 186 -8.28 20.67 -8.24
CA GLY A 186 -7.18 20.67 -7.28
C GLY A 186 -6.06 21.66 -7.66
N ASN A 187 -4.86 21.41 -7.16
CA ASN A 187 -3.70 22.31 -7.27
C ASN A 187 -2.45 21.60 -7.78
N THR A 188 -2.57 20.37 -8.26
CA THR A 188 -1.45 19.57 -8.77
C THR A 188 -1.55 19.36 -10.30
N PHE A 189 -0.75 18.45 -10.86
CA PHE A 189 -0.73 18.12 -12.29
C PHE A 189 -0.91 16.61 -12.51
N GLU A 190 -1.21 16.22 -13.75
CA GLU A 190 -1.48 14.84 -14.14
C GLU A 190 -0.28 13.93 -13.85
N ARG A 191 -0.48 12.80 -13.14
CA ARG A 191 0.59 11.86 -12.77
C ARG A 191 1.27 11.23 -13.99
N SER A 192 0.56 11.09 -15.12
CA SER A 192 1.12 10.60 -16.39
C SER A 192 2.30 11.43 -16.90
N ARG A 193 2.40 12.72 -16.53
CA ARG A 193 3.48 13.59 -17.00
C ARG A 193 4.87 13.09 -16.63
N ILE A 194 5.02 12.34 -15.54
CA ILE A 194 6.32 11.77 -15.16
C ILE A 194 6.82 10.74 -16.17
N ARG A 195 5.97 10.17 -17.06
CA ARG A 195 6.43 9.33 -18.18
C ARG A 195 7.36 10.07 -19.14
N GLY A 196 7.27 11.39 -19.19
CA GLY A 196 8.13 12.23 -20.03
C GLY A 196 9.47 12.62 -19.40
N ASP A 197 9.75 12.20 -18.16
CA ASP A 197 10.98 12.56 -17.46
C ASP A 197 12.20 11.70 -17.87
N ALA A 198 13.37 12.05 -17.35
CA ALA A 198 14.61 11.32 -17.62
C ALA A 198 14.69 9.94 -16.96
N TYR A 199 13.82 9.66 -15.98
CA TYR A 199 13.85 8.44 -15.17
C TYR A 199 12.96 7.33 -15.75
N GLN A 200 11.98 7.66 -16.60
CA GLN A 200 11.06 6.68 -17.17
C GLN A 200 11.77 5.49 -17.83
N SER A 201 12.88 5.72 -18.51
CA SER A 201 13.65 4.65 -19.17
C SER A 201 14.37 3.69 -18.22
N MET A 202 14.43 4.02 -16.92
CA MET A 202 15.09 3.21 -15.89
C MET A 202 14.16 2.21 -15.22
N LYS A 203 12.84 2.27 -15.49
CA LYS A 203 11.87 1.37 -14.89
C LYS A 203 12.20 -0.10 -15.22
N PRO A 204 11.96 -1.05 -14.30
CA PRO A 204 11.96 -2.47 -14.64
C PRO A 204 10.93 -2.82 -15.73
N ASP A 205 11.02 -4.04 -16.26
CA ASP A 205 10.02 -4.58 -17.19
C ASP A 205 8.76 -5.02 -16.42
N ASP A 206 8.03 -4.03 -15.93
CA ASP A 206 6.82 -4.14 -15.11
C ASP A 206 5.58 -3.53 -15.79
N PHE A 207 4.41 -3.81 -15.22
CA PHE A 207 3.11 -3.28 -15.69
C PHE A 207 2.74 -1.92 -15.06
N TYR A 208 3.40 -1.51 -13.97
CA TYR A 208 2.97 -0.37 -13.16
C TYR A 208 2.84 0.93 -13.97
N ALA A 209 3.81 1.23 -14.83
CA ALA A 209 3.75 2.44 -15.64
C ALA A 209 2.59 2.41 -16.65
N ASP A 210 2.29 1.25 -17.21
CA ASP A 210 1.26 1.06 -18.24
C ASP A 210 -0.16 1.00 -17.64
N VAL A 211 -0.27 0.81 -16.32
CA VAL A 211 -1.54 0.89 -15.61
C VAL A 211 -1.73 2.26 -14.97
N TYR A 212 -0.76 2.71 -14.18
CA TYR A 212 -0.97 3.85 -13.28
C TYR A 212 -0.54 5.19 -13.87
N LEU A 213 0.38 5.18 -14.83
CA LEU A 213 0.81 6.39 -15.52
C LEU A 213 0.22 6.51 -16.92
N ASP A 214 -0.64 5.57 -17.33
CA ASP A 214 -1.17 5.54 -18.68
C ASP A 214 -2.18 6.67 -18.96
N GLY A 215 -1.92 7.40 -20.04
CA GLY A 215 -2.68 8.58 -20.42
C GLY A 215 -1.83 9.65 -21.11
N ASP A 216 -2.48 10.46 -21.92
CA ASP A 216 -1.95 11.68 -22.51
C ASP A 216 -2.79 12.87 -22.03
N PRO A 217 -2.26 13.65 -21.05
CA PRO A 217 -3.01 14.70 -20.38
C PRO A 217 -3.33 15.89 -21.28
N ASP A 218 -2.77 15.92 -22.50
CA ASP A 218 -2.98 16.99 -23.48
C ASP A 218 -4.01 16.59 -24.55
N ASN A 219 -4.59 15.38 -24.46
CA ASN A 219 -5.66 14.91 -25.34
C ASN A 219 -7.07 15.25 -24.78
N ALA A 220 -8.13 14.88 -25.51
CA ALA A 220 -9.53 15.18 -25.14
C ALA A 220 -10.25 14.07 -24.36
N THR A 221 -9.56 12.96 -24.06
CA THR A 221 -10.09 11.72 -23.49
C THR A 221 -9.48 11.50 -22.12
N PHE A 222 -10.31 11.36 -21.09
CA PHE A 222 -9.80 11.10 -19.76
C PHE A 222 -9.22 9.68 -19.65
N GLU A 223 -7.98 9.61 -19.19
CA GLU A 223 -7.23 8.38 -18.95
C GLU A 223 -6.75 8.30 -17.48
N GLY A 224 -6.32 7.12 -17.04
CA GLY A 224 -5.98 6.87 -15.64
C GLY A 224 -4.87 7.74 -15.08
N GLY A 225 -3.90 8.05 -15.91
CA GLY A 225 -2.77 8.90 -15.62
C GLY A 225 -3.11 10.39 -15.58
N ASP A 226 -4.31 10.81 -16.00
CA ASP A 226 -4.75 12.22 -15.96
C ASP A 226 -5.19 12.67 -14.56
N GLN A 227 -5.07 11.79 -13.57
CA GLN A 227 -5.35 12.08 -12.18
C GLN A 227 -4.18 12.81 -11.51
N GLY A 228 -4.46 13.60 -10.48
CA GLY A 228 -3.42 14.35 -9.77
C GLY A 228 -2.63 13.53 -8.76
N PHE A 229 -1.82 14.25 -7.97
CA PHE A 229 -1.00 13.68 -6.91
C PHE A 229 -1.81 12.87 -5.89
N ASN A 230 -3.05 13.28 -5.59
CA ASN A 230 -3.90 12.56 -4.64
C ASN A 230 -4.11 11.08 -5.03
N ALA A 231 -4.26 10.78 -6.32
CA ALA A 231 -4.44 9.40 -6.78
C ALA A 231 -3.12 8.63 -6.82
N LEU A 232 -2.01 9.29 -7.17
CA LEU A 232 -0.68 8.67 -7.04
C LEU A 232 -0.37 8.30 -5.58
N PHE A 233 -0.71 9.20 -4.65
CA PHE A 233 -0.48 9.02 -3.23
C PHE A 233 -1.41 7.97 -2.62
N GLU A 234 -2.67 7.91 -3.07
CA GLU A 234 -3.62 6.85 -2.69
C GLU A 234 -3.05 5.46 -2.99
N GLU A 235 -2.59 5.22 -4.22
CA GLU A 235 -1.97 3.95 -4.61
C GLU A 235 -0.75 3.63 -3.73
N THR A 236 0.06 4.64 -3.42
CA THR A 236 1.20 4.47 -2.50
C THR A 236 0.75 3.94 -1.14
N VAL A 237 -0.36 4.47 -0.59
CA VAL A 237 -0.97 3.98 0.66
C VAL A 237 -1.48 2.54 0.49
N GLN A 238 -2.13 2.21 -0.63
CA GLN A 238 -2.68 0.87 -0.83
C GLN A 238 -1.61 -0.21 -1.05
N TYR A 239 -0.49 0.11 -1.71
CA TYR A 239 0.66 -0.81 -1.79
C TYR A 239 1.34 -1.01 -0.43
N VAL A 240 1.34 -0.01 0.46
CA VAL A 240 1.75 -0.22 1.86
C VAL A 240 0.83 -1.23 2.55
N ASN A 241 -0.49 -1.06 2.39
CA ASN A 241 -1.48 -2.00 2.95
C ASN A 241 -1.35 -3.43 2.37
N SER A 242 -0.98 -3.53 1.09
CA SER A 242 -0.77 -4.80 0.39
C SER A 242 0.45 -5.55 0.93
N LEU A 243 1.57 -4.86 1.13
CA LEU A 243 2.77 -5.44 1.73
C LEU A 243 2.55 -5.82 3.19
N ALA A 244 1.85 -4.97 3.96
CA ALA A 244 1.49 -5.27 5.35
C ALA A 244 0.64 -6.55 5.47
N THR A 245 -0.34 -6.70 4.58
CA THR A 245 -1.19 -7.91 4.51
C THR A 245 -0.37 -9.13 4.10
N SER A 246 0.51 -8.99 3.12
CA SER A 246 1.38 -10.09 2.67
C SER A 246 2.37 -10.54 3.75
N TYR A 247 2.87 -9.60 4.55
CA TYR A 247 3.65 -9.91 5.75
C TYR A 247 2.78 -10.68 6.77
N ALA A 248 1.57 -10.20 7.06
CA ALA A 248 0.65 -10.82 8.02
C ALA A 248 0.25 -12.26 7.66
N PHE A 249 0.16 -12.60 6.37
CA PHE A 249 -0.26 -13.92 5.89
C PHE A 249 0.87 -14.69 5.22
N THR A 250 2.13 -14.28 5.39
CA THR A 250 3.29 -14.84 4.69
C THR A 250 3.42 -16.37 4.82
N ASN A 251 2.97 -16.94 5.94
CA ASN A 251 3.01 -18.38 6.21
C ASN A 251 1.83 -19.16 5.57
N GLU A 252 0.78 -18.48 5.13
CA GLU A 252 -0.41 -19.09 4.53
C GLU A 252 -0.45 -18.97 3.00
N LEU A 253 0.43 -18.14 2.43
CA LEU A 253 0.54 -17.98 0.99
C LEU A 253 0.94 -19.33 0.39
N ASN A 254 0.06 -19.91 -0.43
CA ASN A 254 0.27 -21.20 -1.08
C ASN A 254 1.29 -21.13 -2.23
N THR A 255 2.04 -20.04 -2.31
CA THR A 255 2.76 -19.68 -3.52
C THR A 255 4.10 -20.41 -3.56
N GLY A 256 4.10 -21.53 -4.27
CA GLY A 256 5.28 -21.93 -5.06
C GLY A 256 5.69 -20.90 -6.14
N GLY A 257 5.38 -19.62 -5.94
CA GLY A 257 5.59 -18.47 -6.82
C GLY A 257 5.87 -17.21 -6.00
N ALA A 258 6.58 -16.26 -6.59
CA ALA A 258 6.85 -14.97 -5.98
C ALA A 258 5.71 -13.97 -6.28
N SER A 259 5.51 -12.99 -5.39
CA SER A 259 4.61 -11.84 -5.57
C SER A 259 5.42 -10.55 -5.74
N SER A 260 4.79 -9.52 -6.30
CA SER A 260 5.37 -8.21 -6.61
C SER A 260 5.12 -7.17 -5.52
N GLN A 261 4.82 -7.57 -4.28
CA GLN A 261 4.31 -6.64 -3.26
C GLN A 261 5.36 -5.63 -2.76
N ARG A 262 6.62 -6.08 -2.65
CA ARG A 262 7.76 -5.18 -2.41
C ARG A 262 8.04 -4.31 -3.63
N ASP A 263 7.86 -4.85 -4.83
CA ASP A 263 8.06 -4.14 -6.09
C ASP A 263 7.06 -2.99 -6.24
N GLY A 264 5.79 -3.23 -5.96
CA GLY A 264 4.73 -2.22 -6.02
C GLY A 264 5.02 -1.04 -5.09
N ILE A 265 5.25 -1.30 -3.80
CA ILE A 265 5.53 -0.20 -2.86
C ILE A 265 6.78 0.61 -3.27
N LEU A 266 7.87 -0.05 -3.68
CA LEU A 266 9.09 0.64 -4.12
C LEU A 266 8.86 1.45 -5.40
N THR A 267 8.07 0.92 -6.34
CA THR A 267 7.69 1.62 -7.57
C THR A 267 6.92 2.90 -7.26
N PHE A 268 5.96 2.84 -6.33
CA PHE A 268 5.18 4.01 -5.96
C PHE A 268 5.96 5.04 -5.14
N LEU A 269 6.87 4.62 -4.26
CA LEU A 269 7.82 5.53 -3.62
C LEU A 269 8.66 6.28 -4.66
N TRP A 270 9.20 5.54 -5.65
CA TRP A 270 9.97 6.12 -6.75
C TRP A 270 9.14 7.09 -7.61
N TYR A 271 7.86 6.76 -7.87
CA TYR A 271 6.95 7.67 -8.59
C TYR A 271 6.66 8.94 -7.79
N VAL A 272 6.48 8.86 -6.47
CA VAL A 272 6.31 10.02 -5.60
C VAL A 272 7.54 10.94 -5.67
N GLU A 273 8.75 10.40 -5.59
CA GLU A 273 9.97 11.20 -5.70
C GLU A 273 10.09 11.89 -7.07
N ARG A 274 9.84 11.15 -8.15
CA ARG A 274 9.82 11.69 -9.53
C ARG A 274 8.79 12.80 -9.67
N TYR A 275 7.59 12.60 -9.14
CA TYR A 275 6.52 13.60 -9.15
C TYR A 275 6.93 14.85 -8.38
N LEU A 276 7.50 14.72 -7.18
CA LEU A 276 7.98 15.84 -6.37
C LEU A 276 9.08 16.63 -7.08
N ARG A 277 10.01 15.92 -7.72
CA ARG A 277 11.07 16.55 -8.50
C ARG A 277 10.51 17.35 -9.67
N MET A 278 9.64 16.74 -10.47
CA MET A 278 8.97 17.43 -11.59
C MET A 278 8.14 18.61 -11.09
N ALA A 279 7.43 18.45 -9.96
CA ALA A 279 6.71 19.54 -9.33
C ALA A 279 7.66 20.71 -9.01
N ARG A 280 8.82 20.44 -8.40
CA ARG A 280 9.78 21.48 -8.03
C ARG A 280 10.35 22.22 -9.24
N LEU A 281 10.65 21.49 -10.32
CA LEU A 281 11.33 22.04 -11.49
C LEU A 281 10.38 22.72 -12.47
N ASP A 282 9.23 22.08 -12.74
CA ASP A 282 8.36 22.43 -13.87
C ASP A 282 6.99 22.96 -13.43
N TYR A 283 6.52 22.59 -12.23
CA TYR A 283 5.21 22.98 -11.69
C TYR A 283 5.32 23.64 -10.30
N PRO A 284 6.04 24.77 -10.15
CA PRO A 284 6.39 25.33 -8.84
C PRO A 284 5.19 25.69 -7.96
N THR A 285 4.03 26.03 -8.55
CA THR A 285 2.79 26.24 -7.80
C THR A 285 2.26 24.95 -7.17
N ALA A 286 2.33 23.83 -7.89
CA ALA A 286 1.96 22.51 -7.35
C ALA A 286 2.94 22.11 -6.25
N TYR A 287 4.24 22.32 -6.44
CA TYR A 287 5.23 22.04 -5.40
C TYR A 287 4.99 22.89 -4.13
N ALA A 288 4.73 24.18 -4.28
CA ALA A 288 4.40 25.04 -3.14
C ALA A 288 3.13 24.55 -2.41
N HIS A 289 2.13 24.05 -3.14
CA HIS A 289 0.94 23.43 -2.57
C HIS A 289 1.27 22.15 -1.80
N LEU A 290 2.09 21.25 -2.35
CA LEU A 290 2.50 20.01 -1.67
C LEU A 290 3.31 20.30 -0.39
N LEU A 291 4.15 21.34 -0.40
CA LEU A 291 5.00 21.70 0.75
C LEU A 291 4.23 22.42 1.87
N ASN A 292 3.36 23.37 1.50
CA ASN A 292 2.78 24.34 2.44
C ASN A 292 1.27 24.56 2.29
N GLY A 293 0.68 24.07 1.19
CA GLY A 293 -0.76 24.11 0.98
C GLY A 293 -1.50 23.29 2.04
N ASP A 294 -2.73 23.68 2.35
CA ASP A 294 -3.55 23.00 3.35
C ASP A 294 -2.82 22.83 4.71
N GLY A 295 -2.07 23.85 5.12
CA GLY A 295 -1.28 23.81 6.36
C GLY A 295 -0.06 22.88 6.33
N GLY A 296 0.34 22.40 5.15
CA GLY A 296 1.41 21.39 5.00
C GLY A 296 0.90 19.95 5.05
N CYS A 297 -0.41 19.72 4.89
CA CYS A 297 -1.00 18.38 4.99
C CYS A 297 -0.32 17.36 4.06
N TRP A 298 -0.09 17.70 2.79
CA TRP A 298 0.54 16.78 1.84
C TRP A 298 1.98 16.45 2.21
N ARG A 299 2.79 17.42 2.66
CA ARG A 299 4.15 17.19 3.18
C ARG A 299 4.12 16.19 4.33
N ASP A 300 3.25 16.41 5.32
CA ASP A 300 3.17 15.56 6.50
C ASP A 300 2.62 14.17 6.15
N ALA A 301 1.70 14.11 5.19
CA ALA A 301 1.17 12.86 4.63
C ALA A 301 2.25 12.03 3.94
N ILE A 302 3.04 12.66 3.06
CA ILE A 302 4.15 12.00 2.35
C ILE A 302 5.16 11.45 3.35
N LEU A 303 5.58 12.24 4.34
CA LEU A 303 6.53 11.78 5.35
C LEU A 303 5.95 10.64 6.20
N THR A 304 4.68 10.73 6.61
CA THR A 304 4.01 9.67 7.36
C THR A 304 3.99 8.34 6.58
N VAL A 305 3.58 8.37 5.31
CA VAL A 305 3.49 7.18 4.47
C VAL A 305 4.88 6.67 4.08
N TRP A 306 5.85 7.55 3.88
CA TRP A 306 7.26 7.18 3.70
C TRP A 306 7.79 6.38 4.90
N GLY A 307 7.54 6.87 6.11
CA GLY A 307 7.87 6.17 7.36
C GLY A 307 7.25 4.79 7.45
N ARG A 308 5.94 4.70 7.19
CA ARG A 308 5.20 3.43 7.18
C ARG A 308 5.68 2.47 6.10
N ALA A 309 5.98 2.97 4.90
CA ALA A 309 6.50 2.15 3.81
C ALA A 309 7.83 1.49 4.20
N TRP A 310 8.76 2.27 4.75
CA TRP A 310 10.05 1.76 5.21
C TRP A 310 9.95 0.83 6.41
N LEU A 311 8.96 1.01 7.30
CA LEU A 311 8.67 0.03 8.35
C LEU A 311 8.41 -1.37 7.76
N TYR A 312 7.54 -1.48 6.76
CA TYR A 312 7.23 -2.77 6.14
C TYR A 312 8.31 -3.27 5.20
N LEU A 313 9.00 -2.38 4.48
CA LEU A 313 10.12 -2.76 3.63
C LEU A 313 11.29 -3.35 4.45
N GLU A 314 11.52 -2.85 5.65
CA GLU A 314 12.53 -3.37 6.57
C GLU A 314 12.11 -4.71 7.20
N VAL A 315 10.89 -4.84 7.72
CA VAL A 315 10.45 -6.10 8.35
C VAL A 315 10.33 -7.25 7.33
N THR A 316 10.06 -6.93 6.07
CA THR A 316 10.00 -7.92 4.97
C THR A 316 11.35 -8.10 4.25
N ARG A 317 12.42 -7.45 4.71
CA ARG A 317 13.75 -7.59 4.10
C ARG A 317 14.19 -9.05 4.15
N GLY A 318 14.55 -9.60 2.99
CA GLY A 318 14.97 -10.99 2.85
C GLY A 318 13.84 -11.99 2.59
N MET A 319 12.57 -11.57 2.61
CA MET A 319 11.43 -12.36 2.18
C MET A 319 11.35 -12.35 0.64
N ARG A 320 12.22 -13.15 -0.01
CA ARG A 320 12.40 -13.15 -1.47
C ARG A 320 11.14 -13.51 -2.27
N HIS A 321 10.17 -14.18 -1.65
CA HIS A 321 8.90 -14.48 -2.31
C HIS A 321 7.95 -13.29 -2.39
N LEU A 322 8.30 -12.13 -1.80
CA LEU A 322 7.50 -10.90 -1.84
C LEU A 322 8.03 -9.85 -2.83
N GLY A 323 9.10 -10.13 -3.57
CA GLY A 323 9.61 -9.23 -4.60
C GLY A 323 10.21 -9.98 -5.78
N LEU A 324 10.04 -9.44 -6.99
CA LEU A 324 10.61 -9.98 -8.23
C LEU A 324 11.88 -9.21 -8.59
N ASP A 325 11.75 -7.88 -8.64
CA ASP A 325 12.80 -6.92 -9.02
C ASP A 325 13.06 -5.87 -7.91
N ASP A 326 12.66 -6.18 -6.67
CA ASP A 326 12.73 -5.28 -5.51
C ASP A 326 14.13 -4.65 -5.30
N ALA A 327 15.21 -5.40 -5.50
CA ALA A 327 16.56 -4.88 -5.38
C ALA A 327 16.90 -3.80 -6.42
N GLN A 328 16.39 -3.93 -7.65
CA GLN A 328 16.56 -2.91 -8.68
C GLN A 328 15.75 -1.66 -8.32
N LEU A 329 14.50 -1.86 -7.89
CA LEU A 329 13.58 -0.78 -7.52
C LEU A 329 14.07 -0.01 -6.28
N GLU A 330 14.58 -0.71 -5.25
CA GLU A 330 15.21 -0.08 -4.08
C GLU A 330 16.40 0.79 -4.51
N GLY A 331 17.20 0.33 -5.47
CA GLY A 331 18.27 1.14 -6.08
C GLY A 331 17.78 2.43 -6.75
N LEU A 332 16.58 2.42 -7.35
CA LEU A 332 15.98 3.62 -7.96
C LEU A 332 15.46 4.61 -6.92
N VAL A 333 14.80 4.11 -5.85
CA VAL A 333 14.34 4.93 -4.72
C VAL A 333 15.53 5.55 -3.97
N MET A 334 16.66 4.85 -3.93
CA MET A 334 17.88 5.36 -3.29
C MET A 334 18.70 6.31 -4.16
N ASP A 335 18.23 6.68 -5.36
CA ASP A 335 18.91 7.68 -6.18
C ASP A 335 19.03 9.00 -5.40
N THR A 336 20.26 9.49 -5.25
CA THR A 336 20.53 10.64 -4.37
C THR A 336 19.81 11.93 -4.78
N GLU A 337 19.50 12.08 -6.07
CA GLU A 337 18.80 13.26 -6.57
C GLU A 337 17.30 13.17 -6.26
N LEU A 338 16.69 12.01 -6.47
CA LEU A 338 15.29 11.75 -6.14
C LEU A 338 15.05 11.74 -4.63
N LEU A 339 15.88 11.03 -3.88
CA LEU A 339 15.80 10.94 -2.41
C LEU A 339 15.98 12.32 -1.74
N SER A 340 16.68 13.26 -2.39
CA SER A 340 16.79 14.64 -1.91
C SER A 340 15.44 15.36 -1.84
N GLU A 341 14.43 14.93 -2.60
CA GLU A 341 13.07 15.49 -2.51
C GLU A 341 12.42 15.15 -1.17
N ILE A 342 12.64 13.94 -0.62
CA ILE A 342 12.19 13.60 0.72
C ILE A 342 12.89 14.47 1.77
N GLN A 343 14.20 14.68 1.63
CA GLN A 343 14.92 15.58 2.54
C GLN A 343 14.38 17.02 2.48
N ARG A 344 14.01 17.53 1.30
CA ARG A 344 13.38 18.86 1.18
C ARG A 344 12.05 18.94 1.92
N LEU A 345 11.26 17.86 1.96
CA LEU A 345 10.04 17.80 2.75
C LEU A 345 10.35 17.85 4.26
N ARG A 346 11.38 17.12 4.72
CA ARG A 346 11.84 17.17 6.12
C ARG A 346 12.30 18.57 6.51
N ASP A 347 13.10 19.22 5.66
CA ASP A 347 13.57 20.59 5.87
C ASP A 347 12.39 21.57 5.95
N ALA A 348 11.39 21.42 5.07
CA ALA A 348 10.18 22.23 5.08
C ALA A 348 9.28 21.99 6.31
N ALA A 349 9.32 20.77 6.87
CA ALA A 349 8.66 20.43 8.12
C ALA A 349 9.39 20.97 9.36
N GLY A 350 10.61 21.51 9.19
CA GLY A 350 11.44 21.97 10.29
C GLY A 350 12.06 20.83 11.10
N CYS A 351 12.23 19.65 10.48
CA CYS A 351 12.90 18.53 11.11
C CYS A 351 14.37 18.87 11.41
N PRO A 352 14.96 18.27 12.47
CA PRO A 352 16.39 18.43 12.76
C PRO A 352 17.24 18.03 11.55
N ALA A 353 18.43 18.63 11.42
CA ALA A 353 19.40 18.10 10.48
C ALA A 353 19.83 16.68 10.94
N PRO A 354 19.89 15.70 10.02
CA PRO A 354 20.23 14.31 10.34
C PRO A 354 21.65 14.13 10.88
#